data_AF-A0A963PHL6-F1
#
_entry.id   AF-A0A963PHL6-F1
#
_cell.length_a   1.000
_cell.length_b   1.000
_cell.length_c   1.000
_cell.angle_alpha   90.00
_cell.angle_beta   90.00
_cell.angle_gamma   90.00
#
_symmetry.space_group_name_H-M   'P 1'
#
loop_
_entity.id
_entity.type
_entity.pdbx_description
1 polymer ?
#
loop_
_entity_poly.entity_id
_entity_poly.type
_entity_poly.pdbx_seq_one_letter_code
_entity_poly.pdbx_strand_id
1 'polypeptide(L)'
;LLMGLVERDPQTVADVLLDWAGDPHGANLSTLETEIETFVDQYHGSPLSELNLGEMLADVTAILRGHQLGLPSDLALLIKAFITLEGMGRGLDPAFHMTSEALPLLRQVVRARYQPKTLAIRSWKTLRRVMSVVEQLPDDVTRLMRNARRGKVQVGIDIAHLRRVGDQIDRAANRLAMALVISALIIGSSIVMTVQGGPTLFGLPAFGFLGFAGAFAGALWLLRAIWRSSHGKDLGDD
;
A
#
# COMPACT_ATOMS: atom_id res chain seq x y z
N LEU A 1 17.71 -0.38 16.93
CA LEU A 1 18.92 0.47 16.83
C LEU A 1 20.18 -0.26 17.30
N LEU A 2 20.56 -0.29 18.59
CA LEU A 2 21.85 -0.88 19.02
C LEU A 2 22.05 -2.35 18.60
N MET A 3 20.98 -3.15 18.59
CA MET A 3 21.02 -4.53 18.11
C MET A 3 21.23 -4.63 16.61
N GLY A 4 20.47 -3.88 15.80
CA GLY A 4 20.66 -3.82 14.35
C GLY A 4 22.04 -3.30 13.94
N LEU A 5 22.63 -2.39 14.72
CA LEU A 5 24.02 -1.93 14.53
C LEU A 5 25.04 -3.05 14.73
N VAL A 6 24.80 -3.95 15.69
CA VAL A 6 25.67 -5.10 16.00
C VAL A 6 25.46 -6.25 15.00
N GLU A 7 24.23 -6.46 14.55
CA GLU A 7 23.85 -7.55 13.64
C GLU A 7 24.02 -7.20 12.16
N ARG A 8 24.49 -5.98 11.85
CA ARG A 8 24.64 -5.44 10.49
C ARG A 8 23.33 -5.51 9.71
N ASP A 9 22.27 -5.04 10.34
CA ASP A 9 20.93 -4.97 9.76
C ASP A 9 20.47 -3.51 9.65
N PRO A 10 20.77 -2.84 8.52
CA PRO A 10 20.34 -1.48 8.24
C PRO A 10 18.81 -1.32 8.24
N GLN A 11 18.07 -2.37 7.86
CA GLN A 11 16.60 -2.35 7.84
C GLN A 11 16.06 -2.28 9.26
N THR A 12 16.56 -3.12 10.18
CA THR A 12 16.20 -3.04 11.61
C THR A 12 16.58 -1.69 12.24
N VAL A 13 17.64 -1.04 11.76
CA VAL A 13 17.99 0.33 12.20
C VAL A 13 16.98 1.34 11.66
N ALA A 14 16.68 1.29 10.36
CA ALA A 14 15.70 2.15 9.70
C ALA A 14 14.30 2.04 10.32
N ASP A 15 13.81 0.82 10.52
CA ASP A 15 12.50 0.56 11.13
C ASP A 15 12.39 1.17 12.53
N VAL A 16 13.44 1.05 13.34
CA VAL A 16 13.45 1.64 14.69
C VAL A 16 13.51 3.16 14.64
N LEU A 17 14.23 3.74 13.68
CA LEU A 17 14.29 5.19 13.50
C LEU A 17 12.95 5.75 12.99
N LEU A 18 12.27 5.05 12.10
CA LEU A 18 10.93 5.39 11.61
C LEU A 18 9.87 5.25 12.72
N ASP A 19 9.96 4.18 13.52
CA ASP A 19 9.09 4.00 14.70
C ASP A 19 9.28 5.13 15.73
N TRP A 20 10.49 5.66 15.87
CA TRP A 20 10.75 6.84 16.70
C TRP A 20 10.22 8.12 16.08
N ALA A 21 10.36 8.28 14.77
CA ALA A 21 9.99 9.50 14.05
C ALA A 21 8.48 9.71 13.89
N GLY A 22 7.69 8.63 13.92
CA GLY A 22 6.27 8.68 13.58
C GLY A 22 6.03 8.71 12.07
N ASP A 23 4.85 9.18 11.64
CA ASP A 23 4.40 9.15 10.23
C ASP A 23 5.34 9.94 9.31
N PRO A 24 6.07 9.28 8.40
CA PRO A 24 6.99 9.94 7.49
C PRO A 24 6.23 10.51 6.30
N HIS A 25 5.56 11.65 6.50
CA HIS A 25 4.94 12.38 5.39
C HIS A 25 6.04 12.96 4.47
N GLY A 26 6.36 12.24 3.39
CA GLY A 26 7.22 12.72 2.30
C GLY A 26 8.71 12.38 2.40
N ALA A 27 9.13 11.57 3.38
CA ALA A 27 10.53 11.11 3.44
C ALA A 27 10.81 10.10 2.32
N ASN A 28 11.89 10.31 1.56
CA ASN A 28 12.33 9.35 0.56
C ASN A 28 13.04 8.18 1.25
N LEU A 29 12.28 7.12 1.55
CA LEU A 29 12.75 5.94 2.28
C LEU A 29 14.03 5.34 1.67
N SER A 30 14.14 5.33 0.34
CA SER A 30 15.32 4.78 -0.34
C SER A 30 16.61 5.57 -0.07
N THR A 31 16.50 6.89 0.05
CA THR A 31 17.65 7.76 0.39
C THR A 31 18.01 7.61 1.86
N LEU A 32 17.01 7.49 2.73
CA LEU A 32 17.21 7.23 4.16
C LEU A 32 17.91 5.89 4.40
N GLU A 33 17.48 4.82 3.72
CA GLU A 33 18.10 3.49 3.80
C GLU A 33 19.58 3.54 3.40
N THR A 34 19.92 4.26 2.32
CA THR A 34 21.31 4.40 1.85
C THR A 34 22.19 5.16 2.85
N GLU A 35 21.66 6.22 3.48
CA GLU A 35 22.38 6.97 4.51
C GLU A 35 22.54 6.15 5.80
N ILE A 36 21.53 5.35 6.17
CA ILE A 36 21.60 4.44 7.32
C ILE A 36 22.61 3.33 7.05
N GLU A 37 22.65 2.77 5.85
CA GLU A 37 23.66 1.76 5.46
C GLU A 37 25.08 2.34 5.58
N THR A 38 25.27 3.57 5.08
CA THR A 38 26.55 4.29 5.20
C THR A 38 26.92 4.53 6.67
N PHE A 39 25.96 4.93 7.50
CA PHE A 39 26.14 5.13 8.94
C PHE A 39 26.49 3.81 9.65
N VAL A 40 25.79 2.71 9.35
CA VAL A 40 26.08 1.39 9.91
C VAL A 40 27.49 0.96 9.54
N ASP A 41 27.88 1.10 8.28
CA ASP A 41 29.22 0.72 7.80
C ASP A 41 30.33 1.61 8.41
N GLN A 42 30.08 2.91 8.63
CA GLN A 42 31.05 3.83 9.24
C GLN A 42 31.40 3.47 10.68
N TYR A 43 30.41 3.04 11.47
CA TYR A 43 30.58 2.73 12.89
C TYR A 43 30.79 1.23 13.15
N HIS A 44 30.66 0.40 12.11
CA HIS A 44 30.93 -1.02 12.16
C HIS A 44 32.43 -1.32 11.97
N GLY A 45 32.99 -2.16 12.83
CA GLY A 45 34.40 -2.60 12.74
C GLY A 45 35.37 -1.83 13.64
N SER A 46 34.99 -0.67 14.16
CA SER A 46 35.73 0.00 15.23
C SER A 46 35.46 -0.70 16.57
N PRO A 47 36.50 -0.99 17.38
CA PRO A 47 36.32 -1.44 18.75
C PRO A 47 35.40 -0.47 19.49
N LEU A 48 34.46 -0.98 20.30
CA LEU A 48 33.55 -0.13 21.09
C LEU A 48 34.30 0.90 21.93
N SER A 49 35.54 0.58 22.34
CA SER A 49 36.43 1.45 23.09
C SER A 49 36.99 2.62 22.29
N GLU A 50 36.91 2.62 20.96
CA GLU A 50 37.38 3.71 20.08
C GLU A 50 36.20 4.51 19.50
N LEU A 51 34.97 4.07 19.74
CA LEU A 51 33.76 4.75 19.31
C LEU A 51 33.49 5.99 20.18
N ASN A 52 33.31 7.13 19.52
CA ASN A 52 32.82 8.36 20.12
C ASN A 52 31.29 8.35 20.11
N LEU A 53 30.68 8.10 21.28
CA LEU A 53 29.23 7.95 21.38
C LEU A 53 28.51 9.27 21.05
N GLY A 54 29.06 10.39 21.49
CA GLY A 54 28.52 11.73 21.25
C GLY A 54 28.48 12.09 19.77
N GLU A 55 29.52 11.74 19.02
CA GLU A 55 29.59 11.92 17.57
C GLU A 55 28.60 11.00 16.84
N MET A 56 28.55 9.72 17.21
CA MET A 56 27.56 8.78 16.67
C MET A 56 26.13 9.26 16.88
N LEU A 57 25.80 9.75 18.08
CA LEU A 57 24.47 10.28 18.39
C LEU A 57 24.18 11.60 17.66
N ALA A 58 25.19 12.43 17.44
CA ALA A 58 25.07 13.65 16.65
C ALA A 58 24.79 13.32 15.17
N ASP A 59 25.50 12.35 14.60
CA ASP A 59 25.32 11.89 13.21
C ASP A 59 23.94 11.31 12.98
N VAL A 60 23.45 10.43 13.87
CA VAL A 60 22.06 9.93 13.80
C VAL A 60 21.05 11.08 13.85
N THR A 61 21.29 12.08 14.71
CA THR A 61 20.42 13.25 14.81
C THR A 61 20.46 14.12 13.54
N ALA A 62 21.61 14.17 12.85
CA ALA A 62 21.76 14.88 11.59
C ALA A 62 20.99 14.18 10.46
N ILE A 63 21.09 12.85 10.36
CA ILE A 63 20.33 12.03 9.39
C ILE A 63 18.83 12.25 9.59
N LEU A 64 18.34 12.11 10.83
CA LEU A 64 16.92 12.30 11.14
C LEU A 64 16.43 13.71 10.76
N ARG A 65 17.24 14.74 11.01
CA ARG A 65 16.90 16.12 10.64
C ARG A 65 16.86 16.34 9.13
N GLY A 66 17.79 15.73 8.38
CA GLY A 66 17.84 15.82 6.92
C GLY A 66 16.57 15.26 6.26
N HIS A 67 16.06 14.16 6.80
CA HIS A 67 14.82 13.52 6.34
C HIS A 67 13.53 14.05 6.98
N GLN A 68 13.60 15.16 7.73
CA GLN A 68 12.47 15.76 8.45
C GLN A 68 11.76 14.78 9.41
N LEU A 69 12.50 13.79 9.90
CA LEU A 69 12.04 12.82 10.87
C LEU A 69 12.10 13.42 12.27
N GLY A 70 10.94 13.54 12.91
CA GLY A 70 10.81 14.19 14.22
C GLY A 70 11.22 13.27 15.37
N LEU A 71 12.35 13.55 16.02
CA LEU A 71 12.73 12.86 17.25
C LEU A 71 11.77 13.21 18.41
N PRO A 72 11.24 12.21 19.13
CA PRO A 72 10.49 12.45 20.36
C PRO A 72 11.32 13.24 21.36
N SER A 73 10.69 14.21 22.03
CA SER A 73 11.37 15.14 22.94
C SER A 73 12.17 14.44 24.04
N ASP A 74 11.66 13.33 24.58
CA ASP A 74 12.35 12.52 25.59
C ASP A 74 13.67 11.91 25.06
N LEU A 75 13.69 11.45 23.81
CA LEU A 75 14.90 10.90 23.17
C LEU A 75 15.89 12.01 22.84
N ALA A 76 15.42 13.17 22.38
CA ALA A 76 16.27 14.32 22.11
C ALA A 76 16.97 14.83 23.38
N LEU A 77 16.26 14.86 24.52
CA LEU A 77 16.83 15.22 25.82
C LEU A 77 17.87 14.21 26.29
N LEU A 78 17.62 12.91 26.09
CA LEU A 78 18.55 11.84 26.40
C LEU A 78 19.84 11.94 25.57
N ILE A 79 19.71 12.15 24.26
CA ILE A 79 20.85 12.38 23.35
C ILE A 79 21.65 13.60 23.81
N LYS A 80 20.99 14.72 24.10
CA LYS A 80 21.64 15.93 24.60
C LYS A 80 22.39 15.67 25.91
N ALA A 81 21.80 14.92 26.84
CA ALA A 81 22.44 14.56 28.10
C ALA A 81 23.71 13.73 27.86
N PHE A 82 23.66 12.76 26.94
CA PHE A 82 24.83 11.94 26.58
C PHE A 82 25.95 12.76 25.94
N ILE A 83 25.64 13.61 24.96
CA ILE A 83 26.61 14.50 24.33
C ILE A 83 27.24 15.45 25.37
N THR A 84 26.43 15.99 26.29
CA THR A 84 26.91 16.89 27.35
C THR A 84 27.82 16.15 28.33
N LEU A 85 27.46 14.92 28.72
CA LEU A 85 28.27 14.11 29.63
C LEU A 85 29.62 13.76 29.00
N GLU A 86 29.64 13.39 27.72
CA GLU A 86 30.89 13.09 27.01
C GLU A 86 31.76 14.33 26.83
N GLY A 87 31.16 15.48 26.50
CA GLY A 87 31.87 16.76 26.42
C GLY A 87 32.49 17.18 27.76
N MET A 88 31.74 17.03 28.86
CA MET A 88 32.26 17.29 30.21
C MET A 88 33.34 16.28 30.61
N GLY A 89 33.15 15.00 30.31
CA GLY A 89 34.11 13.94 30.59
C GLY A 89 35.45 14.18 29.91
N ARG A 90 35.43 14.52 28.60
CA ARG A 90 36.65 14.89 27.85
C ARG A 90 37.30 16.19 28.31
N GLY A 91 36.51 17.11 28.86
CA GLY A 91 37.03 18.34 29.48
C GLY A 91 37.83 18.08 30.75
N LEU A 92 37.56 16.97 31.46
CA LEU A 92 38.26 16.58 32.68
C LEU A 92 39.38 15.56 32.42
N ASP A 93 39.14 14.61 31.53
CA ASP A 93 40.10 13.60 31.10
C ASP A 93 40.06 13.47 29.56
N PRO A 94 41.09 13.96 28.84
CA PRO A 94 41.15 13.88 27.38
C PRO A 94 41.12 12.46 26.81
N ALA A 95 41.49 11.44 27.62
CA ALA A 95 41.45 10.04 27.25
C ALA A 95 40.14 9.34 27.70
N PHE A 96 39.14 10.11 28.12
CA PHE A 96 37.83 9.60 28.52
C PHE A 96 37.01 9.12 27.31
N HIS A 97 36.62 7.85 27.34
CA HIS A 97 35.79 7.21 26.33
C HIS A 97 34.50 6.71 26.98
N MET A 98 33.40 7.42 26.71
CA MET A 98 32.11 7.15 27.36
C MET A 98 31.57 5.75 27.06
N THR A 99 31.82 5.23 25.87
CA THR A 99 31.46 3.89 25.42
C THR A 99 32.09 2.79 26.29
N SER A 100 33.36 2.94 26.65
CA SER A 100 34.10 2.00 27.51
C SER A 100 33.49 1.90 28.90
N GLU A 101 33.11 3.05 29.47
CA GLU A 101 32.50 3.14 30.81
C GLU A 101 31.03 2.71 30.82
N ALA A 102 30.30 2.95 29.73
CA ALA A 102 28.90 2.56 29.59
C ALA A 102 28.73 1.06 29.29
N LEU A 103 29.73 0.39 28.71
CA LEU A 103 29.71 -1.03 28.34
C LEU A 103 29.29 -1.98 29.48
N PRO A 104 29.83 -1.89 30.72
CA PRO A 104 29.39 -2.74 31.82
C PRO A 104 27.92 -2.53 32.19
N LEU A 105 27.43 -1.28 32.17
CA LEU A 105 26.02 -0.96 32.39
C LEU A 105 25.13 -1.52 31.27
N LEU A 106 25.54 -1.35 30.01
CA LEU A 106 24.83 -1.91 28.86
C LEU A 106 24.74 -3.43 28.96
N ARG A 107 25.82 -4.11 29.34
CA ARG A 107 25.82 -5.58 29.57
C ARG A 107 24.89 -5.97 30.70
N GLN A 108 24.81 -5.20 31.79
CA GLN A 108 23.86 -5.46 32.88
C GLN A 108 22.41 -5.29 32.43
N VAL A 109 22.12 -4.22 31.67
CA VAL A 109 20.77 -3.94 31.14
C VAL A 109 20.35 -5.01 30.13
N VAL A 110 21.23 -5.38 29.20
CA VAL A 110 20.98 -6.45 28.24
C VAL A 110 20.77 -7.77 28.98
N ARG A 111 21.65 -8.15 29.91
CA ARG A 111 21.46 -9.35 30.73
C ARG A 111 20.15 -9.33 31.50
N ALA A 112 19.75 -8.20 32.08
CA ALA A 112 18.47 -8.04 32.77
C ALA A 112 17.27 -8.19 31.82
N ARG A 113 17.37 -7.66 30.59
CA ARG A 113 16.33 -7.80 29.55
C ARG A 113 16.22 -9.24 29.06
N TYR A 114 17.34 -9.95 28.97
CA TYR A 114 17.47 -11.35 28.54
C TYR A 114 17.35 -12.38 29.68
N GLN A 115 17.00 -11.97 30.90
CA GLN A 115 16.68 -12.96 31.93
C GLN A 115 15.47 -13.80 31.46
N PRO A 116 15.55 -15.15 31.49
CA PRO A 116 14.48 -16.03 31.02
C PRO A 116 13.15 -15.78 31.74
N LYS A 117 13.19 -15.18 32.94
CA LYS A 117 12.01 -14.81 33.73
C LYS A 117 11.19 -13.68 33.08
N THR A 118 11.81 -12.68 32.46
CA THR A 118 11.11 -11.58 31.75
C THR A 118 10.62 -12.00 30.38
N LEU A 119 11.36 -12.88 29.68
CA LEU A 119 10.89 -13.55 28.47
C LEU A 119 9.67 -14.43 28.78
N ALA A 120 9.71 -15.25 29.84
CA ALA A 120 8.57 -16.09 30.24
C ALA A 120 7.32 -15.28 30.59
N ILE A 121 7.46 -14.17 31.34
CA ILE A 121 6.31 -13.31 31.70
C ILE A 121 5.73 -12.61 30.46
N ARG A 122 6.57 -12.16 29.52
CA ARG A 122 6.12 -11.55 28.26
C ARG A 122 5.45 -12.58 27.36
N SER A 123 6.06 -13.75 27.18
CA SER A 123 5.48 -14.86 26.43
C SER A 123 4.16 -15.34 27.05
N TRP A 124 4.06 -15.39 28.38
CA TRP A 124 2.81 -15.71 29.08
C TRP A 124 1.72 -14.65 28.85
N LYS A 125 2.10 -13.37 28.85
CA LYS A 125 1.18 -12.26 28.56
C LYS A 125 0.72 -12.28 27.09
N THR A 126 1.62 -12.58 26.17
CA THR A 126 1.30 -12.75 24.74
C THR A 126 0.44 -13.98 24.50
N LEU A 127 0.75 -15.13 25.12
CA LEU A 127 -0.06 -16.35 25.07
C LEU A 127 -1.45 -16.14 25.66
N ARG A 128 -1.58 -15.45 26.80
CA ARG A 128 -2.89 -15.07 27.36
C ARG A 128 -3.66 -14.16 26.41
N ARG A 129 -2.99 -13.24 25.72
CA ARG A 129 -3.64 -12.35 24.75
C ARG A 129 -4.12 -13.13 23.52
N VAL A 130 -3.29 -14.04 22.99
CA VAL A 130 -3.67 -14.94 21.88
C VAL A 130 -4.81 -15.86 22.29
N MET A 131 -4.74 -16.48 23.48
CA MET A 131 -5.82 -17.30 24.03
C MET A 131 -7.12 -16.50 24.20
N SER A 132 -7.06 -15.25 24.70
CA SER A 132 -8.26 -14.42 24.85
C SER A 132 -8.88 -14.03 23.51
N VAL A 133 -8.08 -13.88 22.44
CA VAL A 133 -8.58 -13.61 21.09
C VAL A 133 -9.23 -14.87 20.49
N VAL A 134 -8.63 -16.04 20.72
CA VAL A 134 -9.19 -17.33 20.28
C VAL A 134 -10.47 -17.68 21.04
N GLU A 135 -10.58 -17.34 22.33
CA GLU A 135 -11.80 -17.52 23.12
C GLU A 135 -12.94 -16.58 22.70
N GLN A 136 -12.63 -15.36 22.23
CA GLN A 136 -13.64 -14.37 21.81
C GLN A 136 -14.08 -14.51 20.35
N LEU A 137 -13.23 -15.09 19.51
CA LEU A 137 -13.51 -15.39 18.09
C LEU A 137 -14.82 -16.15 17.84
N PRO A 138 -15.14 -17.26 18.54
CA PRO A 138 -16.39 -17.99 18.32
C PRO A 138 -17.63 -17.16 18.67
N ASP A 139 -17.54 -16.28 19.68
CA ASP A 139 -18.64 -15.39 20.05
C ASP A 139 -18.89 -14.32 18.97
N ASP A 140 -17.84 -13.74 18.41
CA ASP A 140 -17.95 -12.74 17.35
C ASP A 140 -18.48 -13.34 16.04
N VAL A 141 -18.03 -14.54 15.68
CA VAL A 141 -18.58 -15.30 14.53
C VAL A 141 -20.05 -15.65 14.76
N THR A 142 -20.40 -16.06 15.99
CA THR A 142 -21.79 -16.37 16.34
C THR A 142 -22.67 -15.13 16.31
N ARG A 143 -22.17 -13.98 16.77
CA ARG A 143 -22.86 -12.68 16.69
C ARG A 143 -23.03 -12.24 15.24
N LEU A 144 -22.01 -12.38 14.40
CA LEU A 144 -22.06 -12.07 12.97
C LEU A 144 -23.08 -12.96 12.26
N MET A 145 -23.08 -14.27 12.49
CA MET A 145 -24.07 -15.20 11.94
C MET A 145 -25.49 -14.88 12.43
N ARG A 146 -25.67 -14.58 13.73
CA ARG A 146 -26.98 -14.18 14.26
C ARG A 146 -27.47 -12.87 13.66
N ASN A 147 -26.58 -11.90 13.44
CA ASN A 147 -26.92 -10.62 12.82
C ASN A 147 -27.25 -10.79 11.33
N ALA A 148 -26.51 -11.64 10.61
CA ALA A 148 -26.78 -11.99 9.21
C ALA A 148 -28.12 -12.70 9.07
N ARG A 149 -28.40 -13.68 9.93
CA ARG A 149 -29.65 -14.45 9.94
C ARG A 149 -30.87 -13.63 10.35
N ARG A 150 -30.67 -12.52 11.08
CA ARG A 150 -31.71 -11.54 11.46
C ARG A 150 -31.90 -10.43 10.43
N GLY A 151 -31.18 -10.46 9.29
CA GLY A 151 -31.25 -9.42 8.26
C GLY A 151 -30.76 -8.05 8.73
N LYS A 152 -30.02 -7.99 9.85
CA LYS A 152 -29.47 -6.74 10.42
C LYS A 152 -28.08 -6.41 9.88
N VAL A 153 -27.53 -7.25 9.01
CA VAL A 153 -26.33 -6.91 8.26
C VAL A 153 -26.77 -5.97 7.14
N GLN A 154 -26.85 -4.68 7.47
CA GLN A 154 -26.81 -3.63 6.47
C GLN A 154 -25.40 -3.64 5.88
N VAL A 155 -25.16 -4.51 4.90
CA VAL A 155 -24.00 -4.34 4.03
C VAL A 155 -24.22 -2.99 3.37
N GLY A 156 -23.37 -2.02 3.68
CA GLY A 156 -23.36 -0.70 3.03
C GLY A 156 -22.92 -0.85 1.58
N ILE A 157 -23.74 -1.52 0.79
CA ILE A 157 -23.59 -1.57 -0.65
C ILE A 157 -24.08 -0.22 -1.12
N ASP A 158 -23.13 0.66 -1.46
CA ASP A 158 -23.42 1.95 -2.03
C ASP A 158 -24.27 1.74 -3.30
N ILE A 159 -25.56 2.07 -3.20
CA ILE A 159 -26.57 1.81 -4.23
C ILE A 159 -26.19 2.53 -5.54
N ALA A 160 -25.36 3.58 -5.46
CA ALA A 160 -24.80 4.27 -6.62
C ALA A 160 -23.91 3.36 -7.50
N HIS A 161 -23.17 2.42 -6.91
CA HIS A 161 -22.32 1.49 -7.66
C HIS A 161 -23.14 0.43 -8.39
N LEU A 162 -24.21 -0.09 -7.78
CA LEU A 162 -25.08 -1.07 -8.44
C LEU A 162 -25.85 -0.47 -9.61
N ARG A 163 -26.33 0.78 -9.49
CA ARG A 163 -26.99 1.48 -10.60
C ARG A 163 -26.05 1.67 -11.79
N ARG A 164 -24.78 2.04 -11.55
CA ARG A 164 -23.77 2.15 -12.62
C ARG A 164 -23.52 0.82 -13.33
N VAL A 165 -23.47 -0.29 -12.58
CA VAL A 165 -23.30 -1.63 -13.15
C VAL A 165 -24.53 -2.01 -13.99
N GLY A 166 -25.74 -1.77 -13.47
CA GLY A 166 -26.99 -1.98 -14.22
C GLY A 166 -27.02 -1.22 -15.55
N ASP A 167 -26.70 0.09 -15.51
CA ASP A 167 -26.67 0.93 -16.70
C ASP A 167 -25.61 0.47 -17.72
N GLN A 168 -24.48 -0.08 -17.27
CA GLN A 168 -23.46 -0.63 -18.15
C GLN A 168 -23.92 -1.93 -18.82
N ILE A 169 -24.60 -2.80 -18.06
CA ILE A 169 -25.18 -4.04 -18.58
C ILE A 169 -26.26 -3.73 -19.63
N ASP A 170 -27.18 -2.81 -19.35
CA ASP A 170 -28.24 -2.45 -20.29
C ASP A 170 -27.68 -1.86 -21.60
N ARG A 171 -26.65 -1.01 -21.51
CA ARG A 171 -25.96 -0.49 -22.70
C ARG A 171 -25.27 -1.60 -23.50
N ALA A 172 -24.63 -2.56 -22.83
CA ALA A 172 -23.98 -3.69 -23.49
C ALA A 172 -25.02 -4.61 -24.16
N ALA A 173 -26.13 -4.91 -23.48
CA ALA A 173 -27.21 -5.74 -23.99
C ALA A 173 -27.86 -5.11 -25.23
N ASN A 174 -28.16 -3.81 -25.19
CA ASN A 174 -28.74 -3.11 -26.34
C ASN A 174 -27.78 -3.07 -27.54
N ARG A 175 -26.47 -2.91 -27.29
CA ARG A 175 -25.45 -2.98 -28.35
C ARG A 175 -25.37 -4.37 -28.99
N LEU A 176 -25.44 -5.42 -28.19
CA LEU A 176 -25.46 -6.81 -28.69
C LEU A 176 -26.73 -7.10 -29.50
N ALA A 177 -27.90 -6.68 -29.01
CA ALA A 177 -29.17 -6.86 -29.73
C ALA A 177 -29.14 -6.18 -31.11
N MET A 178 -28.67 -4.93 -31.19
CA MET A 178 -28.52 -4.21 -32.47
C MET A 178 -27.51 -4.88 -33.40
N ALA A 179 -26.37 -5.34 -32.89
CA ALA A 179 -25.38 -6.06 -33.70
C ALA A 179 -25.96 -7.36 -34.29
N LEU A 180 -26.80 -8.07 -33.53
CA LEU A 180 -27.52 -9.25 -34.03
C LEU A 180 -28.53 -8.90 -35.12
N VAL A 181 -29.31 -7.83 -34.96
CA VAL A 181 -30.26 -7.36 -35.99
C VAL A 181 -29.54 -6.97 -37.28
N ILE A 182 -28.43 -6.23 -37.17
CA ILE A 182 -27.61 -5.84 -38.33
C ILE A 182 -27.04 -7.09 -39.01
N SER A 183 -26.52 -8.05 -38.24
CA SER A 183 -26.00 -9.31 -38.77
C SER A 183 -27.07 -10.10 -39.51
N ALA A 184 -28.28 -10.19 -38.94
CA ALA A 184 -29.42 -10.86 -39.57
C ALA A 184 -29.85 -10.17 -40.86
N LEU A 185 -29.87 -8.83 -40.90
CA LEU A 185 -30.16 -8.06 -42.11
C LEU A 185 -29.12 -8.29 -43.20
N ILE A 186 -27.82 -8.32 -42.86
CA ILE A 186 -26.74 -8.60 -43.81
C ILE A 186 -26.91 -10.01 -44.42
N ILE A 187 -27.10 -11.02 -43.57
CA ILE A 187 -27.26 -12.41 -44.01
C ILE A 187 -28.52 -12.56 -44.88
N GLY A 188 -29.66 -12.03 -44.42
CA GLY A 188 -30.92 -12.07 -45.17
C GLY A 188 -30.84 -11.37 -46.52
N SER A 189 -30.21 -10.19 -46.57
CA SER A 189 -30.00 -9.43 -47.81
C SER A 189 -29.08 -10.17 -48.78
N SER A 190 -28.02 -10.79 -48.26
CA SER A 190 -27.09 -11.60 -49.05
C SER A 190 -27.79 -12.81 -49.68
N ILE A 191 -28.67 -13.49 -48.95
CA ILE A 191 -29.44 -14.63 -49.48
C ILE A 191 -30.38 -14.15 -50.60
N VAL A 192 -31.11 -13.05 -50.38
CA VAL A 192 -32.05 -12.48 -51.37
C VAL A 192 -31.35 -12.06 -52.67
N MET A 193 -30.09 -11.63 -52.61
CA MET A 193 -29.30 -11.32 -53.83
C MET A 193 -29.09 -12.53 -54.75
N THR A 194 -29.26 -13.75 -54.24
CA THR A 194 -29.04 -14.99 -55.00
C THR A 194 -30.31 -15.49 -55.71
N VAL A 195 -31.47 -14.89 -55.43
CA VAL A 195 -32.77 -15.30 -56.00
C VAL A 195 -33.05 -14.53 -57.29
N GLN A 196 -33.24 -15.25 -58.41
CA GLN A 196 -33.44 -14.67 -59.75
C GLN A 196 -34.90 -14.18 -60.00
N GLY A 197 -35.54 -13.55 -59.02
CA GLY A 197 -36.93 -13.09 -59.15
C GLY A 197 -37.22 -11.82 -58.34
N GLY A 198 -37.93 -10.87 -58.96
CA GLY A 198 -38.36 -9.62 -58.33
C GLY A 198 -38.00 -8.36 -59.14
N PRO A 199 -38.49 -7.17 -58.74
CA PRO A 199 -38.10 -5.90 -59.34
C PRO A 199 -36.59 -5.68 -59.20
N THR A 200 -35.92 -5.35 -60.31
CA THR A 200 -34.48 -5.10 -60.35
C THR A 200 -34.20 -3.60 -60.30
N LEU A 201 -33.21 -3.22 -59.51
CA LEU A 201 -32.71 -1.84 -59.41
C LEU A 201 -31.20 -1.88 -59.69
N PHE A 202 -30.73 -1.13 -60.69
CA PHE A 202 -29.32 -1.17 -61.14
C PHE A 202 -28.77 -2.57 -61.51
N GLY A 203 -29.64 -3.49 -61.95
CA GLY A 203 -29.23 -4.87 -62.31
C GLY A 203 -29.11 -5.84 -61.13
N LEU A 204 -29.42 -5.39 -59.90
CA LEU A 204 -29.47 -6.22 -58.69
C LEU A 204 -30.91 -6.36 -58.17
N PRO A 205 -31.24 -7.42 -57.41
CA PRO A 205 -32.54 -7.53 -56.76
C PRO A 205 -32.79 -6.36 -55.80
N ALA A 206 -33.86 -5.58 -56.02
CA ALA A 206 -34.13 -4.34 -55.28
C ALA A 206 -34.23 -4.56 -53.76
N PHE A 207 -34.84 -5.68 -53.34
CA PHE A 207 -34.99 -6.04 -51.93
C PHE A 207 -33.65 -6.32 -51.22
N GLY A 208 -32.69 -6.94 -51.91
CA GLY A 208 -31.35 -7.19 -51.35
C GLY A 208 -30.57 -5.89 -51.18
N PHE A 209 -30.66 -4.98 -52.15
CA PHE A 209 -30.03 -3.66 -52.07
C PHE A 209 -30.59 -2.82 -50.91
N LEU A 210 -31.92 -2.80 -50.74
CA LEU A 210 -32.57 -2.08 -49.64
C LEU A 210 -32.17 -2.65 -48.26
N GLY A 211 -32.08 -3.96 -48.14
CA GLY A 211 -31.66 -4.60 -46.90
C GLY A 211 -30.19 -4.31 -46.54
N PHE A 212 -29.29 -4.30 -47.51
CA PHE A 212 -27.89 -3.87 -47.31
C PHE A 212 -27.78 -2.38 -46.97
N ALA A 213 -28.55 -1.51 -47.62
CA ALA A 213 -28.58 -0.08 -47.29
C ALA A 213 -29.06 0.15 -45.85
N GLY A 214 -30.10 -0.59 -45.42
CA GLY A 214 -30.58 -0.58 -44.04
C GLY A 214 -29.54 -1.09 -43.04
N ALA A 215 -28.86 -2.20 -43.35
CA ALA A 215 -27.78 -2.73 -42.52
C ALA A 215 -26.60 -1.75 -42.39
N PHE A 216 -26.22 -1.08 -43.49
CA PHE A 216 -25.15 -0.10 -43.51
C PHE A 216 -25.48 1.14 -42.67
N ALA A 217 -26.70 1.67 -42.79
CA ALA A 217 -27.18 2.76 -41.95
C ALA A 217 -27.21 2.36 -40.46
N GLY A 218 -27.70 1.15 -40.15
CA GLY A 218 -27.71 0.60 -38.79
C GLY A 218 -26.31 0.44 -38.19
N ALA A 219 -25.34 -0.03 -38.99
CA ALA A 219 -23.95 -0.17 -38.58
C ALA A 219 -23.29 1.18 -38.27
N LEU A 220 -23.49 2.19 -39.13
CA LEU A 220 -23.01 3.56 -38.88
C LEU A 220 -23.61 4.16 -37.61
N TRP A 221 -24.90 3.95 -37.38
CA TRP A 221 -25.57 4.42 -36.17
C TRP A 221 -25.02 3.75 -34.91
N LEU A 222 -24.79 2.43 -34.95
CA LEU A 222 -24.20 1.68 -33.84
C LEU A 222 -22.77 2.14 -33.53
N LEU A 223 -21.94 2.36 -34.55
CA LEU A 223 -20.59 2.92 -34.40
C LEU A 223 -20.61 4.30 -33.75
N ARG A 224 -21.51 5.19 -34.19
CA ARG A 224 -21.69 6.51 -33.60
C ARG A 224 -22.14 6.43 -32.13
N ALA A 225 -23.04 5.50 -31.81
CA ALA A 225 -23.52 5.28 -30.44
C ALA A 225 -22.38 4.81 -29.51
N ILE A 226 -21.51 3.92 -29.98
CA ILE A 226 -20.34 3.45 -29.23
C ILE A 226 -19.36 4.60 -29.01
N TRP A 227 -19.01 5.34 -30.06
CA TRP A 227 -18.02 6.42 -29.99
C TRP A 227 -18.45 7.55 -29.05
N ARG A 228 -19.74 7.91 -29.05
CA ARG A 228 -20.31 8.88 -28.11
C ARG A 228 -20.31 8.36 -26.66
N SER A 229 -20.44 7.04 -26.47
CA SER A 229 -20.41 6.45 -25.12
C SER A 229 -19.00 6.32 -24.53
N SER A 230 -17.96 6.26 -25.36
CA SER A 230 -16.56 6.20 -24.90
C SER A 230 -15.97 7.57 -24.57
N HIS A 231 -16.32 8.62 -25.33
CA HIS A 231 -15.77 9.97 -25.15
C HIS A 231 -16.47 10.82 -24.06
N GLY A 232 -17.53 10.31 -23.43
CA GLY A 232 -18.24 11.03 -22.35
C GLY A 232 -17.66 10.85 -20.96
N LYS A 233 -16.51 10.16 -20.80
CA LYS A 233 -15.91 9.83 -19.50
C LYS A 233 -14.71 10.69 -19.10
N ASP A 234 -14.18 11.52 -19.99
CA ASP A 234 -12.92 12.26 -19.76
C ASP A 234 -13.11 13.74 -19.36
N LEU A 235 -14.32 14.19 -18.99
CA LEU A 235 -14.61 15.60 -18.69
C LEU A 235 -15.37 15.79 -17.37
N GLY A 236 -15.00 15.07 -16.31
CA GLY A 236 -15.74 15.14 -15.05
C GLY A 236 -14.98 14.74 -13.80
N ASP A 237 -13.67 14.99 -13.74
CA ASP A 237 -12.91 15.06 -12.48
C ASP A 237 -11.92 16.24 -12.60
N ASP A 238 -12.40 17.43 -12.22
CA ASP A 238 -11.64 18.58 -11.71
C ASP A 238 -12.54 19.28 -10.66
#